data_AF-A0A497C095-F1
#
_entry.id   AF-A0A497C095-F1
#
_cell.length_a   1.000
_cell.length_b   1.000
_cell.length_c   1.000
_cell.angle_alpha   90.00
_cell.angle_beta   90.00
_cell.angle_gamma   90.00
#
_symmetry.space_group_name_H-M   'P 1'
#
loop_
_entity.id
_entity.type
_entity.pdbx_description
1 polymer ?
#
loop_
_entity_poly.entity_id
_entity_poly.type
_entity_poly.pdbx_seq_one_letter_code
_entity_poly.pdbx_strand_id
1 'polypeptide(L)'
;MAQIVDAGSHDAVAAAVYDGTCDVGATYVDARTRIEEDYPDVMEQTVVIAVEPDIPNDGVQFQTSVPQELRDQIVAGLLAIAATDEGVEALDTAYQWEELIEADDSFYDAFRQILQAAGVSAEDLVGD
;
A
#
# COMPACT_ATOMS: atom_id res chain seq x y z
N MET A 1 18.28 -12.59 -20.48
CA MET A 1 16.83 -12.29 -20.63
C MET A 1 16.38 -11.85 -19.26
N ALA A 2 15.65 -10.74 -19.15
CA ALA A 2 15.08 -10.34 -17.86
C ALA A 2 13.96 -11.33 -17.49
N GLN A 3 14.02 -11.87 -16.28
CA GLN A 3 13.00 -12.76 -15.71
C GLN A 3 12.22 -11.95 -14.67
N ILE A 4 10.89 -12.10 -14.65
CA ILE A 4 10.03 -11.55 -13.60
C ILE A 4 9.88 -12.62 -12.51
N VAL A 5 10.01 -12.22 -11.25
CA VAL A 5 9.85 -13.06 -10.06
C VAL A 5 8.81 -12.44 -9.15
N ASP A 6 7.70 -13.14 -8.92
CA ASP A 6 6.67 -12.71 -7.99
C ASP A 6 7.06 -13.12 -6.56
N ALA A 7 7.66 -12.20 -5.81
CA ALA A 7 8.19 -12.46 -4.46
C ALA A 7 7.11 -12.57 -3.38
N GLY A 8 5.86 -12.17 -3.68
CA GLY A 8 4.69 -12.33 -2.81
C GLY A 8 4.48 -11.24 -1.76
N SER A 9 5.49 -10.44 -1.42
CA SER A 9 5.34 -9.25 -0.54
C SER A 9 6.38 -8.17 -0.86
N HIS A 10 6.13 -6.95 -0.42
CA HIS A 10 7.09 -5.84 -0.58
C HIS A 10 8.41 -6.10 0.17
N ASP A 11 8.32 -6.64 1.38
CA ASP A 11 9.48 -7.04 2.18
C ASP A 11 10.31 -8.11 1.45
N ALA A 12 9.65 -9.09 0.83
CA ALA A 12 10.32 -10.13 0.05
C ALA A 12 10.97 -9.57 -1.22
N VAL A 13 10.35 -8.57 -1.88
CA VAL A 13 10.99 -7.86 -3.01
C VAL A 13 12.23 -7.12 -2.53
N ALA A 14 12.17 -6.38 -1.42
CA ALA A 14 13.31 -5.66 -0.86
C ALA A 14 14.45 -6.63 -0.48
N ALA A 15 14.12 -7.74 0.18
CA ALA A 15 15.08 -8.78 0.54
C ALA A 15 15.71 -9.45 -0.70
N ALA A 16 14.93 -9.73 -1.74
CA ALA A 16 15.42 -10.34 -2.98
C ALA A 16 16.36 -9.41 -3.77
N VAL A 17 16.19 -8.08 -3.67
CA VAL A 17 17.15 -7.12 -4.23
C VAL A 17 18.41 -7.07 -3.38
N TYR A 18 18.25 -7.03 -2.05
CA TYR A 18 19.36 -6.99 -1.11
C TYR A 18 20.29 -8.22 -1.24
N ASP A 19 19.72 -9.43 -1.33
CA ASP A 19 20.50 -10.68 -1.40
C ASP A 19 21.02 -11.02 -2.82
N GLY A 20 20.67 -10.20 -3.81
CA GLY A 20 21.07 -10.35 -5.21
C GLY A 20 20.29 -11.41 -6.00
N THR A 21 19.18 -11.92 -5.47
CA THR A 21 18.25 -12.80 -6.22
C THR A 21 17.60 -12.05 -7.39
N CYS A 22 17.28 -10.77 -7.21
CA CYS A 22 16.74 -9.88 -8.24
C CYS A 22 17.65 -8.65 -8.42
N ASP A 23 17.87 -8.23 -9.66
CA ASP A 23 18.67 -7.02 -9.95
C ASP A 23 17.91 -5.72 -9.59
N VAL A 24 16.57 -5.74 -9.69
CA VAL A 24 15.67 -4.60 -9.45
C VAL A 24 14.37 -5.11 -8.86
N GLY A 25 13.74 -4.32 -7.99
CA GLY A 25 12.42 -4.60 -7.41
C GLY A 25 11.51 -3.37 -7.45
N ALA A 26 10.19 -3.60 -7.42
CA ALA A 26 9.18 -2.56 -7.32
C ALA A 26 8.34 -2.78 -6.05
N THR A 27 8.21 -1.75 -5.21
CA THR A 27 7.47 -1.80 -3.94
C THR A 27 6.59 -0.57 -3.75
N TYR A 28 5.77 -0.51 -2.69
CA TYR A 28 5.32 0.78 -2.17
C TYR A 28 6.53 1.64 -1.73
N VAL A 29 6.27 2.90 -1.36
CA VAL A 29 7.30 3.86 -0.98
C VAL A 29 8.20 3.31 0.14
N ASP A 30 9.41 2.95 -0.27
CA ASP A 30 10.52 2.48 0.56
C ASP A 30 10.21 1.34 1.57
N ALA A 31 9.84 0.17 1.04
CA ALA A 31 9.61 -1.04 1.84
C ALA A 31 10.87 -1.57 2.56
N ARG A 32 12.06 -1.06 2.25
CA ARG A 32 13.31 -1.48 2.92
C ARG A 32 13.29 -1.20 4.42
N THR A 33 12.54 -0.17 4.84
CA THR A 33 12.31 0.17 6.26
C THR A 33 11.74 -0.99 7.08
N ARG A 34 11.06 -1.95 6.44
CA ARG A 34 10.47 -3.11 7.13
C ARG A 34 11.44 -4.22 7.44
N ILE A 35 12.58 -4.24 6.76
CA ILE A 35 13.54 -5.33 6.87
C ILE A 35 14.84 -4.86 7.53
N GLU A 36 14.90 -3.63 8.06
CA GLU A 36 16.08 -3.08 8.75
C GLU A 36 16.44 -3.85 10.03
N GLU A 37 15.47 -4.48 10.70
CA GLU A 37 15.76 -5.32 11.88
C GLU A 37 16.59 -6.55 11.50
N ASP A 38 16.24 -7.20 10.38
CA ASP A 38 16.91 -8.41 9.88
C ASP A 38 18.14 -8.07 9.02
N TYR A 39 18.11 -6.94 8.30
CA TYR A 39 19.15 -6.47 7.39
C TYR A 39 19.51 -4.99 7.68
N PRO A 40 20.28 -4.72 8.74
CA PRO A 40 20.55 -3.34 9.20
C PRO A 40 21.27 -2.44 8.19
N ASP A 41 21.91 -3.00 7.17
CA ASP A 41 22.63 -2.28 6.11
C ASP A 41 21.85 -2.22 4.78
N VAL A 42 20.57 -2.61 4.75
CA VAL A 42 19.75 -2.63 3.52
C VAL A 42 19.72 -1.27 2.80
N MET A 43 19.66 -0.18 3.57
CA MET A 43 19.65 1.19 3.04
C MET A 43 20.98 1.61 2.41
N GLU A 44 22.08 0.96 2.80
CA GLU A 44 23.43 1.21 2.26
C GLU A 44 23.71 0.33 1.03
N GLN A 45 23.27 -0.93 1.06
CA GLN A 45 23.52 -1.90 -0.02
C GLN A 45 22.61 -1.70 -1.23
N THR A 46 21.45 -1.07 -1.04
CA THR A 46 20.45 -0.85 -2.10
C THR A 46 20.16 0.63 -2.27
N VAL A 47 19.62 1.03 -3.43
CA VAL A 47 19.30 2.43 -3.73
C VAL A 47 17.96 2.54 -4.45
N VAL A 48 17.17 3.55 -4.07
CA VAL A 48 15.96 3.94 -4.80
C VAL A 48 16.36 4.71 -6.05
N ILE A 49 16.06 4.16 -7.23
CA ILE A 49 16.43 4.76 -8.53
C ILE A 49 15.31 5.59 -9.16
N ALA A 50 14.05 5.36 -8.73
CA ALA A 50 12.88 6.10 -9.20
C ALA A 50 11.78 6.03 -8.13
N VAL A 51 10.96 7.08 -8.09
CA VAL A 51 9.72 7.13 -7.31
C VAL A 51 8.63 7.55 -8.28
N GLU A 52 7.58 6.75 -8.38
CA GLU A 52 6.42 7.03 -9.22
C GLU A 52 5.47 8.02 -8.51
N PRO A 53 4.56 8.69 -9.25
CA PRO A 53 3.55 9.56 -8.65
C PRO A 53 2.72 8.86 -7.58
N ASP A 54 2.24 9.63 -6.60
CA ASP A 54 1.40 9.13 -5.53
C ASP A 54 0.15 8.44 -6.09
N ILE A 55 -0.16 7.29 -5.51
CA ILE A 55 -1.38 6.53 -5.74
C ILE A 55 -2.22 6.53 -4.46
N PRO A 56 -3.55 6.31 -4.56
CA PRO A 56 -4.39 6.05 -3.39
C PRO A 56 -3.77 4.98 -2.48
N ASN A 57 -3.62 5.29 -1.19
CA ASN A 57 -3.23 4.30 -0.20
C ASN A 57 -4.39 3.31 0.06
N ASP A 58 -4.11 2.24 0.80
CA ASP A 58 -5.14 1.34 1.29
C ASP A 58 -6.15 2.06 2.21
N GLY A 59 -7.28 1.42 2.45
CA GLY A 59 -8.36 2.02 3.23
C GLY A 59 -9.48 1.04 3.51
N VAL A 60 -10.60 1.54 4.04
CA VAL A 60 -11.76 0.73 4.39
C VAL A 60 -12.83 0.87 3.31
N GLN A 61 -13.12 -0.21 2.58
CA GLN A 61 -14.18 -0.26 1.59
C GLN A 61 -15.34 -1.16 2.04
N PHE A 62 -16.56 -0.78 1.66
CA PHE A 62 -17.77 -1.54 2.00
C PHE A 62 -18.32 -2.26 0.77
N GLN A 63 -18.72 -3.52 0.96
CA GLN A 63 -19.49 -4.23 -0.05
C GLN A 63 -20.87 -3.53 -0.24
N THR A 64 -21.37 -3.51 -1.47
CA THR A 64 -22.56 -2.73 -1.86
C THR A 64 -23.86 -3.08 -1.13
N SER A 65 -23.96 -4.26 -0.52
CA SER A 65 -25.09 -4.75 0.29
C SER A 65 -25.01 -4.35 1.76
N VAL A 66 -23.89 -3.80 2.24
CA VAL A 66 -23.80 -3.30 3.62
C VAL A 66 -24.75 -2.09 3.75
N PRO A 67 -25.70 -2.07 4.71
CA PRO A 67 -26.63 -0.95 4.84
C PRO A 67 -25.93 0.39 5.10
N GLN A 68 -26.41 1.48 4.48
CA GLN A 68 -25.79 2.81 4.61
C GLN A 68 -25.63 3.23 6.07
N GLU A 69 -26.67 3.02 6.89
CA GLU A 69 -26.63 3.36 8.32
C GLU A 69 -25.47 2.67 9.07
N LEU A 70 -25.15 1.42 8.71
CA LEU A 70 -24.04 0.70 9.32
C LEU A 70 -22.69 1.23 8.82
N ARG A 71 -22.59 1.61 7.54
CA ARG A 71 -21.38 2.24 6.99
C ARG A 71 -21.09 3.54 7.72
N ASP A 72 -22.11 4.40 7.87
CA ASP A 72 -21.99 5.69 8.53
C ASP A 72 -21.52 5.54 9.98
N GLN A 73 -22.07 4.55 10.72
CA GLN A 73 -21.64 4.25 12.08
C GLN A 73 -20.17 3.79 12.16
N ILE A 74 -19.73 2.94 11.23
CA ILE A 74 -18.34 2.44 11.18
C ILE A 74 -17.39 3.59 10.83
N VAL A 75 -17.71 4.38 9.81
CA VAL A 75 -16.92 5.54 9.39
C VAL A 75 -16.77 6.52 10.54
N ALA A 76 -17.88 6.92 11.18
CA ALA A 76 -17.83 7.83 12.33
C ALA A 76 -16.99 7.28 13.49
N GLY A 77 -17.06 5.98 13.75
CA GLY A 77 -16.25 5.31 14.77
C GLY A 77 -14.75 5.34 14.46
N LEU A 78 -14.36 5.02 13.22
CA LEU A 78 -12.96 5.03 12.78
C LEU A 78 -12.37 6.44 12.82
N LEU A 79 -13.11 7.45 12.36
CA LEU A 79 -12.67 8.84 12.43
C LEU A 79 -12.53 9.33 13.89
N ALA A 80 -13.42 8.89 14.78
CA ALA A 80 -13.31 9.23 16.20
C ALA A 80 -12.07 8.59 16.86
N ILE A 81 -11.68 7.39 16.45
CA ILE A 81 -10.42 6.75 16.87
C ILE A 81 -9.23 7.55 16.35
N ALA A 82 -9.19 7.83 15.04
CA ALA A 82 -8.11 8.58 14.40
C ALA A 82 -7.94 10.02 14.91
N ALA A 83 -8.96 10.57 15.58
CA ALA A 83 -8.90 11.89 16.21
C ALA A 83 -8.17 11.93 17.58
N THR A 84 -7.60 10.81 18.04
CA THR A 84 -6.92 10.69 19.34
C THR A 84 -5.52 10.13 19.18
N ASP A 85 -4.55 10.60 19.99
CA ASP A 85 -3.15 10.13 19.92
C ASP A 85 -3.05 8.60 20.14
N GLU A 86 -3.78 8.05 21.12
CA GLU A 86 -3.85 6.61 21.38
C GLU A 86 -4.46 5.84 20.19
N GLY A 87 -5.48 6.43 19.55
CA GLY A 87 -6.09 5.83 18.37
C GLY A 87 -5.19 5.86 17.15
N VAL A 88 -4.44 6.94 16.94
CA VAL A 88 -3.41 7.02 15.88
C VAL A 88 -2.30 5.98 16.15
N GLU A 89 -1.81 5.85 17.38
CA GLU A 89 -0.83 4.81 17.73
C GLU A 89 -1.36 3.38 17.47
N ALA A 90 -2.64 3.14 17.78
CA ALA A 90 -3.28 1.86 17.51
C ALA A 90 -3.44 1.60 15.98
N LEU A 91 -3.80 2.62 15.20
CA LEU A 91 -3.93 2.53 13.74
C LEU A 91 -2.56 2.34 13.07
N ASP A 92 -1.54 3.06 13.53
CA ASP A 92 -0.16 2.89 13.08
C ASP A 92 0.35 1.47 13.37
N THR A 93 0.13 0.97 14.59
CA THR A 93 0.51 -0.40 14.96
C THR A 93 -0.20 -1.46 14.11
N ALA A 94 -1.46 -1.25 13.77
CA ALA A 94 -2.26 -2.23 13.06
C ALA A 94 -2.06 -2.21 11.53
N TYR A 95 -1.95 -1.02 10.93
CA TYR A 95 -1.98 -0.80 9.48
C TYR A 95 -1.02 0.28 8.98
N GLN A 96 -0.22 0.91 9.87
CA GLN A 96 0.65 2.06 9.55
C GLN A 96 -0.12 3.25 8.97
N TRP A 97 -1.35 3.42 9.47
CA TRP A 97 -2.18 4.56 9.15
C TRP A 97 -1.95 5.68 10.15
N GLU A 98 -1.52 6.81 9.62
CA GLU A 98 -1.33 8.05 10.39
C GLU A 98 -2.62 8.88 10.46
N GLU A 99 -3.50 8.74 9.45
CA GLU A 99 -4.75 9.49 9.32
C GLU A 99 -5.82 8.66 8.60
N LEU A 100 -7.09 8.96 8.88
CA LEU A 100 -8.23 8.48 8.12
C LEU A 100 -9.09 9.66 7.67
N ILE A 101 -9.46 9.67 6.40
CA ILE A 101 -10.38 10.64 5.81
C ILE A 101 -11.54 9.94 5.11
N GLU A 102 -12.67 10.62 5.03
CA GLU A 102 -13.75 10.19 4.13
C GLU A 102 -13.38 10.52 2.69
N ALA A 103 -13.54 9.55 1.80
CA ALA A 103 -13.31 9.69 0.37
C ALA A 103 -14.47 9.07 -0.41
N ASP A 104 -14.83 9.70 -1.52
CA ASP A 104 -15.75 9.12 -2.50
C ASP A 104 -14.97 8.44 -3.64
N ASP A 105 -15.70 7.81 -4.57
CA ASP A 105 -15.10 7.06 -5.67
C ASP A 105 -14.19 7.91 -6.58
N SER A 106 -14.41 9.23 -6.67
CA SER A 106 -13.57 10.11 -7.49
C SER A 106 -12.12 10.19 -6.99
N PHE A 107 -11.86 9.82 -5.73
CA PHE A 107 -10.51 9.69 -5.18
C PHE A 107 -9.63 8.74 -6.01
N TYR A 108 -10.21 7.73 -6.66
CA TYR A 108 -9.50 6.76 -7.48
C TYR A 108 -9.32 7.17 -8.95
N ASP A 109 -9.81 8.34 -9.38
CA ASP A 109 -9.77 8.75 -10.79
C ASP A 109 -8.36 8.85 -11.37
N ALA A 110 -7.41 9.40 -10.60
CA ALA A 110 -6.01 9.48 -11.01
C ALA A 110 -5.39 8.09 -11.20
N PHE A 111 -5.70 7.16 -10.29
CA PHE A 111 -5.22 5.79 -10.37
C PHE A 111 -5.82 5.04 -11.58
N ARG A 112 -7.10 5.25 -11.88
CA ARG A 112 -7.75 4.72 -13.08
C ARG A 112 -7.06 5.18 -14.37
N GLN A 113 -6.56 6.41 -14.42
CA GLN A 113 -5.79 6.92 -15.57
C GLN A 113 -4.42 6.25 -15.70
N ILE A 114 -3.76 5.94 -14.58
CA ILE A 114 -2.49 5.19 -14.56
C ILE A 114 -2.71 3.76 -15.10
N LEU A 115 -3.74 3.06 -14.61
CA LEU A 115 -4.10 1.73 -15.12
C LEU A 115 -4.40 1.75 -16.62
N GLN A 116 -5.17 2.74 -17.08
CA GLN A 116 -5.46 2.93 -18.49
C GLN A 116 -4.20 3.15 -19.33
N ALA A 117 -3.26 3.99 -18.86
CA ALA A 117 -2.00 4.24 -19.54
C ALA A 117 -1.10 2.99 -19.59
N ALA A 118 -1.15 2.15 -18.55
CA ALA A 118 -0.45 0.87 -18.50
C ALA A 118 -1.11 -0.22 -19.39
N GLY A 119 -2.33 0.00 -19.86
CA GLY A 119 -3.09 -0.99 -20.64
C GLY A 119 -3.60 -2.16 -19.80
N VAL A 120 -3.82 -1.93 -18.50
CA VAL A 120 -4.27 -2.93 -17.52
C VAL A 120 -5.61 -2.47 -16.94
N SER A 121 -6.57 -3.39 -16.75
CA SER A 121 -7.80 -3.13 -15.99
C SER A 121 -7.65 -3.60 -14.55
N ALA A 122 -8.47 -3.06 -13.63
CA ALA A 122 -8.46 -3.52 -12.24
C ALA A 122 -8.87 -5.00 -12.15
N GLU A 123 -9.77 -5.44 -13.02
CA GLU A 123 -10.22 -6.82 -13.13
C GLU A 123 -9.11 -7.79 -13.52
N ASP A 124 -8.15 -7.37 -14.35
CA ASP A 124 -6.99 -8.19 -14.73
C ASP A 124 -6.09 -8.51 -13.53
N LEU A 125 -6.18 -7.71 -12.45
CA LEU A 125 -5.36 -7.84 -11.24
C LEU A 125 -6.06 -8.66 -10.14
N VAL A 126 -7.36 -8.90 -10.27
CA VAL A 126 -8.10 -9.76 -9.35
C VAL A 126 -7.96 -11.19 -9.89
N GLY A 127 -7.13 -12.02 -9.25
CA GLY A 127 -6.95 -13.42 -9.63
C GLY A 127 -8.27 -14.22 -9.63
N ASP A 128 -8.30 -15.32 -10.40
CA ASP A 128 -9.43 -16.27 -10.45
C ASP A 128 -9.83 -16.84 -9.08
#